data_AF-A0A521ZRQ8-F1
#
_entry.id   AF-A0A521ZRQ8-F1
#
_cell.length_a   1.000
_cell.length_b   1.000
_cell.length_c   1.000
_cell.angle_alpha   90.00
_cell.angle_beta   90.00
_cell.angle_gamma   90.00
#
_symmetry.space_group_name_H-M   'P 1'
#
loop_
_entity.id
_entity.type
_entity.pdbx_description
1 polymer ?
#
loop_
_entity_poly.entity_id
_entity_poly.type
_entity_poly.pdbx_seq_one_letter_code
_entity_poly.pdbx_strand_id
1 'polypeptide(L)' 'MTTIPEGFFVDWSGNLRKTTDPGGGFVCDVDLAARYVGVKTAKGVLMHEATFYKDQTAVDKAGIKGKLVSGSEPWGDQL' A
#
# COMPACT_ATOMS: atom_id res chain seq x y z
N MET A 1 12.39 15.89 -4.84
CA MET A 1 11.69 14.80 -4.14
C MET A 1 10.53 14.39 -5.02
N THR A 2 10.53 13.16 -5.52
CA THR A 2 9.40 12.63 -6.28
C THR A 2 8.27 12.38 -5.29
N THR A 3 7.15 13.07 -5.44
CA THR A 3 5.99 12.87 -4.58
C THR A 3 5.44 11.46 -4.83
N ILE A 4 5.27 10.66 -3.77
CA ILE A 4 4.64 9.34 -3.88
C ILE A 4 3.18 9.55 -4.33
N PRO A 5 2.73 8.97 -5.46
CA PRO A 5 1.35 9.09 -5.90
C PRO A 5 0.38 8.61 -4.82
N GLU A 6 -0.62 9.43 -4.49
CA GLU A 6 -1.66 9.08 -3.51
C GLU A 6 -2.60 8.00 -4.04
N GLY A 7 -2.92 7.04 -3.19
CA GLY A 7 -3.89 5.99 -3.46
C GLY A 7 -3.81 4.89 -2.41
N PHE A 8 -4.34 3.72 -2.75
CA PHE A 8 -4.51 2.60 -1.85
C PHE A 8 -3.93 1.32 -2.42
N PHE A 9 -3.60 0.39 -1.53
CA PHE A 9 -3.22 -0.98 -1.83
C PHE A 9 -3.62 -1.90 -0.66
N VAL A 10 -3.64 -3.21 -0.92
CA VAL A 10 -3.94 -4.22 0.10
C VAL A 10 -2.63 -4.85 0.59
N ASP A 11 -2.44 -4.93 1.90
CA ASP A 11 -1.30 -5.60 2.53
C ASP A 11 -1.52 -7.12 2.67
N TRP A 12 -0.51 -7.86 3.18
CA TRP A 12 -0.63 -9.31 3.39
C TRP A 12 -1.67 -9.72 4.42
N SER A 13 -2.01 -8.84 5.36
CA SER A 13 -3.05 -9.07 6.37
C SER A 13 -4.45 -8.76 5.81
N GLY A 14 -4.57 -8.34 4.55
CA GLY A 14 -5.83 -7.95 3.92
C GLY A 14 -6.30 -6.54 4.31
N ASN A 15 -5.48 -5.76 5.01
CA ASN A 15 -5.79 -4.37 5.33
C ASN A 15 -5.58 -3.48 4.11
N LEU A 16 -6.41 -2.45 4.00
CA LEU A 16 -6.23 -1.37 3.04
C LEU A 16 -5.27 -0.33 3.65
N ARG A 17 -4.24 0.06 2.89
CA ARG A 17 -3.25 1.06 3.30
C ARG A 17 -3.12 2.16 2.27
N LYS A 18 -2.65 3.33 2.70
CA LYS A 18 -2.32 4.44 1.80
C LYS A 18 -0.90 4.30 1.27
N THR A 19 -0.68 4.62 0.01
CA THR A 19 0.67 4.65 -0.59
C THR A 19 1.60 5.65 0.11
N THR A 20 1.04 6.72 0.66
CA THR A 20 1.75 7.77 1.42
C THR A 20 1.93 7.45 2.91
N ASP A 21 1.27 6.41 3.41
CA ASP A 21 1.37 5.96 4.81
C ASP A 21 1.31 4.42 4.90
N PRO A 22 2.30 3.71 4.31
CA PRO A 22 2.28 2.25 4.29
C PRO A 22 2.58 1.65 5.68
N GLY A 23 3.18 2.40 6.60
CA GLY A 23 3.58 1.89 7.92
C GLY A 23 4.83 1.00 7.92
N GLY A 24 5.23 0.52 9.10
CA GLY A 24 6.34 -0.45 9.25
C GLY A 24 7.73 0.06 8.86
N GLY A 25 7.91 1.37 8.65
CA GLY A 25 9.16 1.94 8.14
C GLY A 25 9.38 1.71 6.64
N PHE A 26 8.33 1.32 5.91
CA PHE A 26 8.37 1.11 4.47
C PHE A 26 8.07 2.38 3.68
N VAL A 27 8.41 2.35 2.39
CA VAL A 27 8.10 3.38 1.40
C VAL A 27 7.49 2.72 0.16
N CYS A 28 6.54 3.39 -0.48
CA CYS A 28 5.93 2.89 -1.71
C CYS A 28 6.64 3.44 -2.94
N ASP A 29 6.87 2.56 -3.91
CA ASP A 29 7.19 2.87 -5.29
C ASP A 29 5.98 2.55 -6.16
N VAL A 30 5.42 3.54 -6.86
CA VAL A 30 4.11 3.41 -7.53
C VAL A 30 4.29 3.64 -9.03
N ASP A 31 3.88 2.65 -9.81
CA ASP A 31 3.73 2.76 -11.26
C ASP A 31 2.24 2.86 -11.60
N LEU A 32 1.82 4.05 -12.03
CA LEU A 32 0.42 4.33 -12.37
C LEU A 32 -0.03 3.64 -13.67
N ALA A 33 0.88 3.45 -14.63
CA ALA A 33 0.55 2.80 -15.90
C ALA A 33 0.34 1.30 -15.70
N ALA A 34 1.19 0.67 -14.89
CA ALA A 34 1.06 -0.74 -14.52
C ALA A 34 0.03 -0.98 -13.39
N ARG A 35 -0.46 0.08 -12.74
CA ARG A 35 -1.29 0.01 -11.51
C ARG A 35 -0.61 -0.83 -10.43
N TYR A 36 0.68 -0.59 -10.23
CA TYR A 36 1.54 -1.37 -9.35
C TYR A 36 1.99 -0.55 -8.15
N VAL A 37 2.07 -1.19 -6.99
CA VAL A 37 2.70 -0.67 -5.77
C VAL A 37 3.76 -1.67 -5.31
N GLY A 38 5.02 -1.23 -5.31
CA GLY A 38 6.13 -1.91 -4.65
C GLY A 38 6.39 -1.31 -3.29
N VAL A 39 6.13 -2.06 -2.23
CA VAL A 39 6.43 -1.65 -0.85
C VAL A 39 7.86 -2.07 -0.53
N LYS A 40 8.71 -1.10 -0.26
CA LYS A 40 10.16 -1.28 -0.07
C LYS A 40 10.58 -0.87 1.34
N THR A 41 11.64 -1.48 1.85
CA THR A 41 12.37 -0.92 3.01
C THR A 41 12.93 0.46 2.66
N ALA A 42 13.25 1.27 3.68
CA ALA A 42 13.95 2.54 3.47
C ALA A 42 15.30 2.40 2.72
N LYS A 43 15.87 1.18 2.66
CA LYS A 43 17.10 0.85 1.91
C LYS A 43 16.83 0.36 0.47
N GLY A 44 15.57 0.32 0.04
CA GLY A 44 15.18 -0.03 -1.33
C GLY A 44 14.92 -1.52 -1.60
N VAL A 45 14.97 -2.38 -0.57
CA VAL A 45 14.64 -3.82 -0.71
C VAL A 45 13.13 -3.99 -0.85
N LEU A 46 12.66 -4.67 -1.90
CA LEU A 46 11.25 -4.98 -2.13
C LEU A 46 10.75 -6.01 -1.11
N MET A 47 9.64 -5.69 -0.43
CA MET A 47 9.03 -6.53 0.60
C MET A 47 7.66 -7.05 0.19
N HIS A 48 6.85 -6.22 -0.47
CA HIS A 48 5.49 -6.58 -0.89
C HIS A 48 5.14 -5.91 -2.21
N GLU A 49 4.36 -6.63 -3.03
CA GLU A 49 3.85 -6.16 -4.30
C GLU A 49 2.32 -6.17 -4.26
N ALA A 50 1.71 -5.06 -4.68
CA ALA A 50 0.25 -4.91 -4.64
C ALA A 50 -0.28 -4.16 -5.86
N THR A 51 -1.59 -4.28 -6.07
CA THR A 51 -2.31 -3.46 -7.05
C THR A 51 -2.58 -2.07 -6.48
N PHE A 52 -2.34 -1.04 -7.30
CA PHE A 52 -2.69 0.34 -7.00
C PHE A 52 -4.17 0.62 -7.30
N TYR A 53 -4.82 1.26 -6.34
CA TYR A 53 -6.17 1.80 -6.46
C TYR A 53 -6.12 3.31 -6.19
N LYS A 54 -6.47 4.12 -7.19
CA LYS A 54 -6.33 5.58 -7.13
C LYS A 54 -7.14 6.25 -6.00
N ASP A 55 -8.29 5.68 -5.64
CA ASP A 55 -9.24 6.22 -4.68
C ASP A 55 -10.11 5.11 -4.08
N GLN A 56 -10.90 5.44 -3.06
CA GLN A 56 -11.83 4.49 -2.42
C GLN A 56 -12.87 3.94 -3.41
N THR A 57 -13.33 4.74 -4.37
CA THR A 57 -14.25 4.29 -5.42
C THR A 57 -13.66 3.14 -6.25
N ALA A 58 -12.37 3.19 -6.58
CA ALA A 58 -11.67 2.13 -7.28
C ALA A 58 -11.52 0.87 -6.42
N VAL A 59 -11.29 1.02 -5.12
CA VAL A 59 -11.27 -0.09 -4.14
C VAL A 59 -12.64 -0.78 -4.07
N ASP A 60 -13.71 0.02 -3.94
CA ASP A 60 -15.08 -0.47 -3.83
C ASP A 60 -15.53 -1.19 -5.11
N LYS A 61 -15.20 -0.63 -6.28
CA LYS A 61 -15.47 -1.25 -7.59
C LYS A 61 -14.73 -2.58 -7.77
N ALA A 62 -13.57 -2.73 -7.13
CA ALA A 62 -12.82 -3.99 -7.12
C ALA A 62 -13.38 -5.01 -6.10
N GLY A 63 -14.39 -4.65 -5.32
CA GLY A 63 -15.02 -5.54 -4.34
C GLY A 63 -14.19 -5.77 -3.08
N ILE A 64 -13.12 -4.98 -2.86
CA ILE A 64 -12.25 -5.11 -1.69
C ILE A 64 -12.98 -4.62 -0.44
N LYS A 65 -12.90 -5.41 0.64
CA LYS A 65 -13.53 -5.12 1.95
C LYS A 65 -12.52 -4.94 3.08
N GLY A 66 -11.25 -4.75 2.75
CA GLY A 66 -10.17 -4.55 3.72
C GLY A 66 -10.40 -3.30 4.58
N LYS A 67 -10.09 -3.40 5.88
CA LYS A 67 -10.14 -2.26 6.80
C LYS A 67 -9.05 -1.26 6.43
N LEU A 68 -9.40 0.02 6.29
CA LEU A 68 -8.40 1.08 6.16
C LEU A 68 -7.66 1.25 7.50
N VAL A 69 -6.34 1.11 7.48
CA VAL A 69 -5.47 1.26 8.65
C VAL A 69 -4.44 2.37 8.43
N SER A 70 -4.00 3.02 9.52
CA SER A 70 -2.89 3.97 9.51
C SER A 70 -1.54 3.24 9.49
N GLY A 71 -0.46 3.96 9.18
CA GLY A 71 0.89 3.39 9.19
C GLY A 71 1.40 2.96 10.57
N SER A 72 0.69 3.32 11.65
CA SER A 72 0.94 2.79 12.99
C SER A 72 0.49 1.34 13.17
N GLU A 73 -0.40 0.83 12.30
CA GLU A 73 -0.82 -0.57 12.32
C GLU A 73 0.37 -1.47 11.92
N PRO A 74 0.76 -2.44 12.76
CA PRO A 74 1.83 -3.38 12.44
C PRO A 74 1.61 -4.09 11.10
N TRP A 75 2.70 -4.50 10.47
CA TRP A 75 2.66 -5.38 9.31
C TRP A 75 2.70 -6.83 9.76
N GLY A 76 1.75 -7.63 9.28
CA GLY A 76 1.62 -9.04 9.63
C GLY A 76 1.18 -9.27 11.08
N ASP A 77 0.96 -10.53 11.42
CA ASP A 77 0.88 -10.94 12.82
C ASP A 77 2.30 -10.95 13.38
N GLN A 78 2.55 -10.23 14.47
CA GLN A 78 3.75 -10.45 15.27
C GLN A 78 3.62 -11.86 15.88
N LEU A 79 4.14 -12.86 15.16
CA LEU A 79 4.40 -14.18 15.72
C LEU A 79 5.53 -14.07 16.77
#